data_AF-A0A4V3XD05-F1
#
_entry.id   AF-A0A4V3XD05-F1
#
_cell.length_a   1.000
_cell.length_b   1.000
_cell.length_c   1.000
_cell.angle_alpha   90.00
_cell.angle_beta   90.00
_cell.angle_gamma   90.00
#
_symmetry.space_group_name_H-M   'P 1'
#
loop_
_entity.id
_entity.type
_entity.pdbx_description
1 polymer ?
#
loop_
_entity_poly.entity_id
_entity_poly.type
_entity_poly.pdbx_seq_one_letter_code
_entity_poly.pdbx_strand_id
1 'polypeptide(L)'
;MPINPLSLEEAAKLRGNASPEAKQRAANGLYGLIVNGSGFADAVGRRIIVTEVCINKKAEEPQKSEAKVVCEITVNEDMINVAGNIHGGCSAFLVDVCSTLAFAALNESGAMGVSQAINMLYHAPARIFGT
;
A
#
# COMPACT_ATOMS: atom_id res chain seq x y z
N MET A 1 -14.60 -6.95 -5.43
CA MET A 1 -14.02 -8.07 -6.20
C MET A 1 -12.70 -8.44 -5.55
N PRO A 2 -12.28 -9.72 -5.51
CA PRO A 2 -10.93 -10.06 -5.07
C PRO A 2 -9.93 -9.29 -5.93
N ILE A 3 -8.95 -8.65 -5.29
CA ILE A 3 -7.79 -8.09 -5.98
C ILE A 3 -7.08 -9.31 -6.59
N ASN A 4 -6.99 -9.40 -7.91
CA ASN A 4 -6.21 -10.45 -8.56
C ASN A 4 -4.78 -9.92 -8.80
N PRO A 5 -3.76 -10.79 -8.84
CA PRO A 5 -2.44 -10.40 -9.31
C PRO A 5 -2.57 -9.76 -10.69
N LEU A 6 -1.98 -8.57 -10.86
CA LEU A 6 -1.95 -7.87 -12.12
C LEU A 6 -0.98 -8.56 -13.07
N SER A 7 -1.38 -8.68 -14.34
CA SER A 7 -0.48 -8.90 -15.46
C SER A 7 0.42 -7.68 -15.71
N LEU A 8 1.47 -7.84 -16.52
CA LEU A 8 2.35 -6.72 -16.89
C LEU A 8 1.59 -5.64 -17.68
N GLU A 9 0.62 -6.03 -18.51
CA GLU A 9 -0.19 -5.09 -19.29
C GLU A 9 -1.10 -4.25 -18.39
N GLU A 10 -1.70 -4.87 -17.37
CA GLU A 10 -2.51 -4.16 -16.37
C GLU A 10 -1.64 -3.26 -15.49
N ALA A 11 -0.49 -3.75 -15.04
CA ALA A 11 0.46 -2.98 -14.26
C ALA A 11 0.97 -1.75 -15.03
N ALA A 12 1.20 -1.86 -16.34
CA ALA A 12 1.62 -0.75 -17.19
C ALA A 12 0.61 0.41 -17.22
N LYS A 13 -0.68 0.15 -16.96
CA LYS A 13 -1.76 1.15 -16.91
C LYS A 13 -1.78 1.94 -15.59
N LEU A 14 -1.08 1.49 -14.54
CA LEU A 14 -0.92 2.26 -13.30
C LEU A 14 -0.17 3.56 -13.57
N ARG A 15 -0.54 4.62 -12.85
CA ARG A 15 0.12 5.93 -12.97
C ARG A 15 1.58 5.86 -12.48
N GLY A 16 2.33 6.92 -12.77
CA GLY A 16 3.71 7.07 -12.32
C GLY A 16 4.74 6.54 -13.32
N ASN A 17 6.01 6.80 -13.03
CA ASN A 17 7.12 6.62 -13.96
C ASN A 17 7.87 5.28 -13.82
N ALA A 18 7.48 4.41 -12.87
CA ALA A 18 8.14 3.12 -12.68
C ALA A 18 7.87 2.16 -13.86
N SER A 19 8.76 1.19 -14.05
CA SER A 19 8.57 0.15 -15.08
C SER A 19 7.34 -0.72 -14.80
N PRO A 20 6.75 -1.38 -15.81
CA PRO A 20 5.65 -2.31 -15.61
C PRO A 20 5.95 -3.40 -14.58
N GLU A 21 7.19 -3.90 -14.53
CA GLU A 21 7.63 -4.92 -13.58
C GLU A 21 7.65 -4.39 -12.15
N ALA A 22 8.14 -3.16 -11.94
CA ALA A 22 8.14 -2.53 -10.62
C ALA A 22 6.70 -2.23 -10.14
N LYS A 23 5.85 -1.75 -11.06
CA LYS A 23 4.41 -1.55 -10.82
C LYS A 23 3.73 -2.87 -10.43
N GLN A 24 4.04 -3.94 -11.16
CA GLN A 24 3.50 -5.26 -10.90
C GLN A 24 3.97 -5.81 -9.55
N ARG A 25 5.25 -5.67 -9.19
CA ARG A 25 5.76 -6.12 -7.88
C ARG A 25 5.05 -5.41 -6.72
N ALA A 26 4.84 -4.10 -6.81
CA ALA A 26 4.12 -3.35 -5.78
C ALA A 26 2.66 -3.83 -5.66
N ALA A 27 1.94 -3.93 -6.77
CA ALA A 27 0.53 -4.34 -6.78
C ALA A 27 0.35 -5.81 -6.35
N ASN A 28 1.20 -6.71 -6.81
CA ASN A 28 1.11 -8.13 -6.48
C ASN A 28 1.66 -8.43 -5.07
N GLY A 29 2.53 -7.57 -4.54
CA GLY A 29 2.95 -7.63 -3.13
C GLY A 29 1.76 -7.44 -2.18
N LEU A 30 0.86 -6.50 -2.50
CA LEU A 30 -0.39 -6.31 -1.75
C LEU A 30 -1.24 -7.59 -1.76
N TYR A 31 -1.35 -8.25 -2.91
CA TYR A 31 -2.03 -9.55 -3.02
C TYR A 31 -1.39 -10.60 -2.11
N GLY A 32 -0.06 -10.71 -2.12
CA GLY A 32 0.67 -11.66 -1.28
C GLY A 32 0.51 -11.42 0.22
N LEU A 33 0.48 -10.15 0.65
CA LEU A 33 0.34 -9.77 2.07
C LEU A 33 -1.07 -10.01 2.61
N ILE A 34 -2.09 -9.67 1.83
CA ILE A 34 -3.47 -9.58 2.31
C ILE A 34 -4.35 -10.70 1.76
N VAL A 35 -4.23 -11.01 0.47
CA VAL A 35 -5.29 -11.70 -0.28
C VAL A 35 -5.05 -13.21 -0.39
N ASN A 36 -3.92 -13.73 0.13
CA ASN A 36 -3.63 -15.17 0.15
C ASN A 36 -4.40 -15.98 1.23
N GLY A 37 -5.51 -15.46 1.75
CA GLY A 37 -6.49 -16.23 2.52
C GLY A 37 -6.43 -16.07 4.04
N SER A 38 -7.41 -15.35 4.60
CA SER A 38 -7.83 -15.29 6.01
C SER A 38 -6.85 -14.71 7.06
N GLY A 39 -6.08 -13.67 6.70
CA GLY A 39 -5.25 -12.94 7.68
C GLY A 39 -6.00 -11.87 8.47
N PHE A 40 -5.32 -11.28 9.45
CA PHE A 40 -5.82 -10.10 10.17
C PHE A 40 -6.14 -8.96 9.19
N ALA A 41 -7.28 -8.30 9.39
CA ALA A 41 -7.74 -7.14 8.60
C ALA A 41 -7.83 -7.39 7.07
N ASP A 42 -7.96 -8.64 6.64
CA ASP A 42 -8.12 -9.04 5.24
C ASP A 42 -9.25 -8.29 4.52
N ALA A 43 -10.41 -8.12 5.16
CA ALA A 43 -11.53 -7.37 4.60
C ALA A 43 -11.19 -5.90 4.30
N VAL A 44 -10.35 -5.27 5.14
CA VAL A 44 -9.86 -3.91 4.94
C VAL A 44 -8.81 -3.88 3.84
N GLY A 45 -7.80 -4.73 3.92
CA GLY A 45 -6.70 -4.75 2.96
C GLY A 45 -7.15 -5.02 1.52
N ARG A 46 -8.18 -5.85 1.32
CA ARG A 46 -8.78 -6.14 -0.01
C ARG A 46 -9.42 -4.93 -0.67
N ARG A 47 -9.61 -3.82 0.04
CA ARG A 47 -10.16 -2.56 -0.49
C ARG A 47 -9.07 -1.52 -0.75
N ILE A 48 -7.80 -1.83 -0.50
CA ILE A 48 -6.66 -0.98 -0.86
C ILE A 48 -6.43 -1.08 -2.37
N ILE A 49 -6.31 0.06 -3.04
CA ILE A 49 -6.05 0.16 -4.48
C ILE A 49 -4.73 0.87 -4.68
N VAL A 50 -3.76 0.21 -5.32
CA VAL A 50 -2.53 0.89 -5.77
C VAL A 50 -2.87 1.69 -7.03
N THR A 51 -2.67 3.01 -7.02
CA THR A 51 -3.05 3.90 -8.12
C THR A 51 -1.85 4.48 -8.86
N GLU A 52 -0.70 4.61 -8.19
CA GLU A 52 0.53 5.18 -8.75
C GLU A 52 1.77 4.51 -8.17
N VAL A 53 2.77 4.24 -9.02
CA VAL A 53 4.10 3.81 -8.58
C VAL A 53 5.16 4.62 -9.33
N CYS A 54 6.02 5.29 -8.58
CA CYS A 54 7.16 6.03 -9.09
C CYS A 54 8.46 5.49 -8.51
N ILE A 55 9.52 5.47 -9.31
CA ILE A 55 10.89 5.22 -8.86
C ILE A 55 11.76 6.37 -9.37
N ASN A 56 12.39 7.08 -8.44
CA ASN A 56 13.25 8.23 -8.73
C ASN A 56 14.63 8.02 -8.13
N LYS A 57 15.60 8.85 -8.53
CA LYS A 57 16.83 9.00 -7.77
C LYS A 57 16.55 9.87 -6.55
N LYS A 58 17.07 9.45 -5.39
CA LYS A 58 16.90 10.20 -4.14
C LYS A 58 17.66 11.51 -4.25
N ALA A 59 16.99 12.64 -4.00
CA ALA A 59 17.57 13.96 -4.21
C ALA A 59 18.82 14.19 -3.34
N GLU A 60 18.80 13.73 -2.09
CA GLU A 60 19.89 13.90 -1.12
C GLU A 60 21.00 12.86 -1.30
N GLU A 61 20.71 11.73 -1.95
CA GLU A 61 21.67 10.65 -2.21
C GLU A 61 21.51 10.12 -3.64
N PRO A 62 22.01 10.83 -4.68
CA PRO A 62 21.70 10.52 -6.09
C PRO A 62 22.11 9.12 -6.57
N GLN A 63 23.01 8.45 -5.84
CA GLN A 63 23.40 7.06 -6.12
C GLN A 63 22.31 6.05 -5.72
N LYS A 64 21.39 6.43 -4.83
CA LYS A 64 20.29 5.59 -4.36
C LYS A 64 19.00 5.92 -5.10
N SER A 65 18.15 4.90 -5.21
CA SER A 65 16.79 5.07 -5.72
C SER A 65 15.80 5.16 -4.56
N GLU A 66 14.71 5.88 -4.79
CA GLU A 66 13.56 5.96 -3.89
C GLU A 66 12.30 5.51 -4.65
N ALA A 67 11.37 4.86 -3.95
CA ALA A 67 10.07 4.52 -4.49
C ALA A 67 8.97 5.28 -3.76
N LYS A 68 7.98 5.72 -4.54
CA LYS A 68 6.72 6.26 -4.05
C LYS A 68 5.61 5.36 -4.58
N VAL A 69 4.78 4.85 -3.67
CA VAL A 69 3.55 4.13 -4.00
C VAL A 69 2.38 4.93 -3.44
N VAL A 70 1.39 5.21 -4.27
CA VAL A 70 0.14 5.84 -3.84
C VAL A 70 -0.93 4.75 -3.79
N CYS A 71 -1.56 4.66 -2.62
CA CYS A 71 -2.67 3.76 -2.36
C CYS A 71 -3.92 4.58 -2.01
N GLU A 72 -5.07 4.13 -2.49
CA GLU A 72 -6.37 4.70 -2.18
C GLU A 72 -7.26 3.66 -1.50
N ILE A 73 -8.08 4.11 -0.55
CA ILE A 73 -9.09 3.28 0.11
C ILE A 73 -10.25 4.17 0.57
N THR A 74 -11.46 3.64 0.51
CA THR A 74 -12.65 4.28 1.09
C THR A 74 -12.82 3.81 2.53
N VAL A 75 -13.01 4.76 3.46
CA VAL A 75 -13.26 4.46 4.88
C VAL A 75 -14.65 3.85 5.04
N ASN A 76 -14.71 2.69 5.70
CA ASN A 76 -15.95 1.96 5.99
C ASN A 76 -16.13 1.73 7.50
N GLU A 77 -17.32 1.28 7.89
CA GLU A 77 -17.74 1.09 9.29
C GLU A 77 -16.85 0.11 10.07
N ASP A 78 -16.27 -0.90 9.42
CA ASP A 78 -15.36 -1.86 10.05
C ASP A 78 -13.95 -1.30 10.30
N MET A 79 -13.70 -0.04 9.93
CA MET A 79 -12.41 0.64 10.11
C MET A 79 -12.44 1.69 11.23
N ILE A 80 -13.61 2.05 11.76
CA ILE A 80 -13.76 3.18 12.68
C ILE A 80 -13.63 2.79 14.15
N ASN A 81 -13.29 3.76 14.98
CA ASN A 81 -13.38 3.68 16.43
C ASN A 81 -14.76 4.15 16.92
N VAL A 82 -14.96 4.09 18.24
CA VAL A 82 -16.20 4.54 18.91
C VAL A 82 -16.55 6.02 18.68
N ALA A 83 -15.60 6.84 18.21
CA ALA A 83 -15.82 8.25 17.89
C ALA A 83 -16.09 8.49 16.39
N GLY A 84 -16.28 7.44 15.58
CA GLY A 84 -16.61 7.54 14.16
C GLY A 84 -15.46 7.91 13.24
N ASN A 85 -14.20 7.86 13.71
CA ASN A 85 -13.01 8.11 12.90
C ASN A 85 -12.24 6.81 12.69
N ILE A 86 -11.37 6.71 11.68
CA ILE A 86 -10.50 5.53 11.50
C ILE A 86 -9.80 5.20 12.83
N HIS A 87 -9.92 3.95 13.26
CA HIS A 87 -9.26 3.44 14.45
C HIS A 87 -7.74 3.55 14.28
N GLY A 88 -7.02 4.00 15.31
CA GLY A 88 -5.56 4.16 15.22
C GLY A 88 -4.83 2.89 14.77
N GLY A 89 -5.26 1.73 15.27
CA GLY A 89 -4.77 0.43 14.80
C GLY A 89 -5.05 0.13 13.32
N CYS A 90 -6.18 0.59 12.77
CA CYS A 90 -6.46 0.46 11.34
C CYS A 90 -5.53 1.37 10.53
N SER A 91 -5.30 2.61 10.97
CA SER A 91 -4.30 3.49 10.33
C SER A 91 -2.89 2.90 10.35
N ALA A 92 -2.47 2.33 11.48
CA ALA A 92 -1.17 1.67 11.59
C ALA A 92 -1.04 0.47 10.65
N PHE A 93 -2.10 -0.36 10.55
CA PHE A 93 -2.17 -1.45 9.57
C PHE A 93 -2.04 -0.95 8.13
N LEU A 94 -2.74 0.12 7.76
CA LEU A 94 -2.63 0.70 6.41
C LEU A 94 -1.22 1.21 6.12
N VAL A 95 -0.56 1.87 7.08
CA VAL A 95 0.83 2.33 6.95
C VAL A 95 1.80 1.17 6.81
N ASP A 96 1.64 0.11 7.61
CA ASP A 96 2.46 -1.10 7.55
C ASP A 96 2.40 -1.74 6.15
N VAL A 97 1.19 -1.99 5.67
CA VAL A 97 0.95 -2.59 4.34
C VAL A 97 1.50 -1.68 3.23
N CYS A 98 1.12 -0.40 3.20
CA CYS A 98 1.46 0.48 2.08
C CYS A 98 2.96 0.79 2.01
N SER A 99 3.63 0.95 3.16
CA SER A 99 5.08 1.18 3.19
C SER A 99 5.87 -0.04 2.68
N THR A 100 5.40 -1.26 2.96
CA THR A 100 5.98 -2.50 2.41
C THR A 100 5.92 -2.53 0.87
N LEU A 101 4.87 -1.97 0.25
CA LEU A 101 4.75 -1.95 -1.21
C LEU A 101 5.81 -1.09 -1.89
N ALA A 102 6.25 0.01 -1.26
CA ALA A 102 7.34 0.83 -1.78
C ALA A 102 8.66 0.05 -1.80
N PHE A 103 8.90 -0.79 -0.78
CA PHE A 103 10.03 -1.70 -0.77
C PHE A 103 9.93 -2.77 -1.86
N ALA A 104 8.74 -3.37 -2.04
CA ALA A 104 8.48 -4.34 -3.10
C ALA A 104 8.72 -3.77 -4.51
N ALA A 105 8.41 -2.48 -4.74
CA ALA A 105 8.69 -1.81 -6.00
C ALA A 105 10.20 -1.75 -6.31
N LEU A 106 11.03 -1.46 -5.30
CA LEU A 106 12.49 -1.33 -5.45
C LEU A 106 13.21 -2.68 -5.51
N ASN A 107 12.68 -3.71 -4.84
CA ASN A 107 13.38 -4.98 -4.70
C ASN A 107 13.15 -5.90 -5.90
N GLU A 108 14.13 -5.98 -6.79
CA GLU A 108 14.09 -6.84 -7.99
C GLU A 108 14.03 -8.33 -7.67
N SER A 109 14.48 -8.77 -6.48
CA SER A 109 14.35 -10.17 -6.05
C SER A 109 12.91 -10.59 -5.75
N GLY A 110 11.97 -9.63 -5.68
CA GLY A 110 10.58 -9.88 -5.32
C GLY A 110 10.36 -10.07 -3.81
N ALA A 111 11.40 -10.04 -2.98
CA ALA A 111 11.23 -10.10 -1.53
C ALA A 111 10.61 -8.79 -1.00
N MET A 112 9.53 -8.90 -0.23
CA MET A 112 8.85 -7.73 0.34
C MET A 112 9.51 -7.20 1.61
N GLY A 113 10.40 -7.98 2.22
CA GLY A 113 10.92 -7.68 3.55
C GLY A 113 9.84 -7.83 4.63
N VAL A 114 10.20 -7.42 5.85
CA VAL A 114 9.29 -7.37 7.00
C VAL A 114 9.52 -6.08 7.77
N SER A 115 8.44 -5.45 8.24
CA SER A 115 8.51 -4.27 9.09
C SER A 115 9.15 -4.62 10.44
N GLN A 116 10.28 -3.98 10.75
CA GLN A 116 10.97 -4.14 12.03
C GLN A 116 10.54 -3.08 13.05
N ALA A 117 10.20 -1.88 12.57
CA ALA A 117 9.75 -0.77 13.39
C ALA A 117 8.80 0.11 12.58
N ILE A 118 7.74 0.60 13.24
CA ILE A 118 6.79 1.56 12.69
C ILE A 118 6.63 2.66 13.71
N ASN A 119 6.87 3.91 13.30
CA ASN A 119 6.65 5.08 14.13
C ASN A 119 5.47 5.89 13.57
N MET A 120 4.44 6.10 14.40
CA MET A 120 3.19 6.73 13.99
C MET A 120 3.00 8.06 14.69
N LEU A 121 2.74 9.12 13.90
CA LEU A 121 2.25 10.40 14.38
C LEU A 121 0.83 10.62 13.82
N TYR A 122 -0.15 10.74 14.70
CA TYR A 122 -1.54 11.00 14.32
C TYR A 122 -1.80 12.50 14.34
N HIS A 123 -2.01 13.09 13.16
CA HIS A 123 -2.20 14.54 13.03
C HIS A 123 -3.68 14.96 13.03
N ALA A 124 -4.52 14.26 12.26
CA ALA A 124 -5.93 14.61 12.09
C ALA A 124 -6.80 13.34 11.97
N PRO A 125 -8.09 13.41 12.38
CA PRO A 125 -9.02 12.30 12.20
C PRO A 125 -9.44 12.16 10.73
N ALA A 126 -9.63 10.90 10.29
CA ALA A 126 -10.27 10.57 9.01
C ALA A 126 -11.62 9.90 9.28
N ARG A 127 -12.68 10.35 8.64
CA ARG A 127 -14.06 9.90 8.85
C ARG A 127 -14.60 9.13 7.65
N ILE A 128 -15.70 8.43 7.87
CA ILE A 128 -16.54 7.94 6.77
C ILE A 128 -17.02 9.15 5.95
N PHE A 129 -17.03 9.01 4.63
CA PHE A 129 -17.52 10.06 3.75
C PHE A 129 -19.04 10.22 3.89
N GLY A 130 -19.51 11.45 4.06
CA GLY A 130 -20.95 11.77 4.05
C GLY A 130 -21.68 11.57 5.39
N THR A 131 -20.97 11.42 6.50
CA THR A 131 -21.52 11.42 7.87
C THR A 131 -21.34 12.75 8.58
#